data_AF-A0AAE0TU60-F1
#
_entry.id   AF-A0AAE0TU60-F1
#
_cell.length_a   1.000
_cell.length_b   1.000
_cell.length_c   1.000
_cell.angle_alpha   90.00
_cell.angle_beta   90.00
_cell.angle_gamma   90.00
#
_symmetry.space_group_name_H-M   'P 1'
#
loop_
_entity.id
_entity.type
_entity.pdbx_description
1 polymer ?
#
loop_
_entity_poly.entity_id
_entity_poly.type
_entity_poly.pdbx_seq_one_letter_code
_entity_poly.pdbx_strand_id
1 'polypeptide(L)'
;MLTLPRLDNRRRVLGLLVALSIFGIIKWARTTSPEYAEKLEILPHLALDPGRSFFPPSQQPCPVDVVNGHDSHPHLCDDFPSNHDTHPRVHVVLKTGASERDKTELLLQTLLACAPAVTIVSDMQDEIEGHHVIDILAELPSSYAVDNPEWKSYEAQEEAGKHGEPIHKSPDGWLLDRFKFLPMVEKVYELDPHADWYFFTEADVYFVWDTLYRLIDQLDARERYYIGVATPGANHTFFGYGGGGFLLSGTMIHDLLHDRTESLSIKYEKMARDGCCGDATLAYVIRQETGVVIQNAYPTISGEALYGLGVSKENWCLPLLSLHRVSPDLMQQLWRWERCRPYDEVPTDPHVHDT
;
A
#
# COMPACT_ATOMS: atom_id res chain seq x y z
N MET A 1 -51.99 -19.03 29.38
CA MET A 1 -51.64 -18.04 28.35
C MET A 1 -50.69 -17.05 29.01
N LEU A 2 -49.39 -17.33 28.97
CA LEU A 2 -48.34 -16.50 29.58
C LEU A 2 -47.33 -16.19 28.47
N THR A 3 -47.24 -14.91 28.13
CA THR A 3 -46.38 -14.35 27.10
C THR A 3 -44.93 -14.30 27.58
N LEU A 4 -44.02 -14.92 26.82
CA LEU A 4 -42.58 -14.76 26.99
C LEU A 4 -42.16 -13.36 26.50
N PRO A 5 -41.29 -12.62 27.20
CA PRO A 5 -40.80 -11.34 26.72
C PRO A 5 -39.80 -11.55 25.57
N ARG A 6 -39.98 -10.78 24.48
CA ARG A 6 -38.98 -10.63 23.41
C ARG A 6 -37.67 -10.10 24.01
N LEU A 7 -36.64 -10.92 24.02
CA LEU A 7 -35.27 -10.50 24.31
C LEU A 7 -34.79 -9.54 23.22
N ASP A 8 -34.41 -8.35 23.65
CA ASP A 8 -33.96 -7.21 22.85
C ASP A 8 -32.70 -7.57 22.02
N ASN A 9 -32.87 -7.60 20.69
CA ASN A 9 -31.85 -8.00 19.72
C ASN A 9 -30.61 -7.07 19.76
N ARG A 10 -30.76 -5.83 20.27
CA ARG A 10 -29.64 -4.87 20.41
C ARG A 10 -28.61 -5.29 21.45
N ARG A 11 -29.01 -5.97 22.53
CA ARG A 11 -28.07 -6.42 23.58
C ARG A 11 -27.20 -7.60 23.14
N ARG A 12 -27.70 -8.44 22.21
CA ARG A 12 -26.92 -9.55 21.63
C ARG A 12 -25.87 -9.06 20.65
N VAL A 13 -26.22 -8.09 19.80
CA VAL A 13 -25.27 -7.46 18.86
C VAL A 13 -24.18 -6.68 19.61
N LEU A 14 -24.55 -5.93 20.65
CA LEU A 14 -23.59 -5.21 21.49
C LEU A 14 -22.67 -6.17 22.27
N GLY A 15 -23.20 -7.30 22.75
CA GLY A 15 -22.41 -8.35 23.41
C GLY A 15 -21.41 -9.03 22.47
N LEU A 16 -21.77 -9.24 21.20
CA LEU A 16 -20.88 -9.77 20.16
C LEU A 16 -19.76 -8.79 19.78
N LEU A 17 -20.08 -7.50 19.64
CA LEU A 17 -19.10 -6.46 19.35
C LEU A 17 -18.10 -6.29 20.51
N VAL A 18 -18.57 -6.26 21.75
CA VAL A 18 -17.70 -6.19 22.94
C VAL A 18 -16.83 -7.45 23.08
N ALA A 19 -17.37 -8.63 22.78
CA ALA A 19 -16.60 -9.86 22.78
C ALA A 19 -15.50 -9.86 21.69
N LEU A 20 -15.81 -9.43 20.46
CA LEU A 20 -14.80 -9.30 19.38
C LEU A 20 -13.72 -8.28 19.72
N SER A 21 -14.07 -7.16 20.36
CA SER A 21 -13.10 -6.17 20.85
C SER A 21 -12.22 -6.71 21.97
N ILE A 22 -12.78 -7.45 22.93
CA ILE A 22 -12.02 -8.05 24.03
C ILE A 22 -11.14 -9.20 23.55
N PHE A 23 -11.61 -10.03 22.61
CA PHE A 23 -10.77 -11.05 21.96
C PHE A 23 -9.68 -10.39 21.11
N GLY A 24 -9.95 -9.28 20.42
CA GLY A 24 -8.96 -8.47 19.72
C GLY A 24 -7.89 -7.91 20.67
N ILE A 25 -8.28 -7.37 21.82
CA ILE A 25 -7.36 -6.83 22.84
C ILE A 25 -6.55 -7.94 23.53
N ILE A 26 -7.14 -9.10 23.82
CA ILE A 26 -6.42 -10.24 24.43
C ILE A 26 -5.47 -10.89 23.42
N LYS A 27 -5.82 -10.92 22.13
CA LYS A 27 -4.95 -11.41 21.05
C LYS A 27 -3.83 -10.40 20.74
N TRP A 28 -4.11 -9.11 20.83
CA TRP A 28 -3.12 -8.02 20.78
C TRP A 28 -2.15 -8.10 21.98
N ALA A 29 -2.66 -8.23 23.20
CA ALA A 29 -1.84 -8.35 24.41
C ALA A 29 -0.99 -9.64 24.48
N ARG A 30 -1.37 -10.69 23.74
CA ARG A 30 -0.57 -11.93 23.60
C ARG A 30 0.45 -11.87 22.47
N THR A 31 0.24 -11.01 21.48
CA THR A 31 1.20 -10.78 20.36
C THR A 31 2.28 -9.76 20.73
N THR A 32 2.08 -8.98 21.79
CA THR A 32 3.05 -8.01 22.35
C THR A 32 3.91 -8.58 23.49
N SER A 33 4.06 -9.91 23.61
CA SER A 33 5.04 -10.46 24.56
C SER A 33 6.46 -10.02 24.15
N PRO A 34 7.31 -9.57 25.09
CA PRO A 34 8.69 -9.13 24.83
C PRO A 34 9.55 -10.15 24.08
N GLU A 35 9.22 -11.44 24.18
CA GLU A 35 9.92 -12.55 23.51
C GLU A 35 9.72 -12.54 21.98
N TYR A 36 8.71 -11.84 21.45
CA TYR A 36 8.41 -11.80 20.01
C TYR A 36 8.99 -10.58 19.28
N ALA A 37 9.27 -9.49 19.99
CA ALA A 37 9.99 -8.33 19.44
C ALA A 37 11.44 -8.69 19.06
N GLU A 38 11.99 -9.76 19.65
CA GLU A 38 13.38 -10.20 19.47
C GLU A 38 13.67 -10.88 18.11
N LYS A 39 12.64 -11.20 17.29
CA LYS A 39 12.79 -11.87 15.98
C LYS A 39 12.32 -11.07 14.78
N LEU A 40 11.85 -9.84 14.97
CA LEU A 40 11.47 -9.00 13.86
C LEU A 40 12.74 -8.45 13.21
N GLU A 41 12.95 -8.73 11.93
CA GLU A 41 14.02 -8.09 11.18
C GLU A 41 13.66 -6.61 11.05
N ILE A 42 14.29 -5.78 11.88
CA ILE A 42 14.16 -4.34 11.81
C ILE A 42 15.13 -3.88 10.75
N LEU A 43 14.63 -3.18 9.74
CA LEU A 43 15.50 -2.46 8.84
C LEU A 43 16.24 -1.43 9.71
N PRO A 44 17.57 -1.55 9.91
CA PRO A 44 18.30 -0.70 10.83
C PRO A 44 17.92 0.74 10.51
N HIS A 45 17.63 1.56 11.54
CA HIS A 45 17.14 2.92 11.37
C HIS A 45 17.90 3.54 10.22
N LEU A 46 17.20 3.73 9.10
CA LEU A 46 17.81 4.34 7.95
C LEU A 46 18.34 5.67 8.45
N ALA A 47 19.66 5.82 8.47
CA ALA A 47 20.26 7.12 8.61
C ALA A 47 20.00 7.82 7.27
N LEU A 48 18.75 8.29 7.07
CA LEU A 48 18.43 9.07 5.90
C LEU A 48 19.27 10.33 6.00
N ASP A 49 20.27 10.44 5.12
CA ASP A 49 21.16 11.58 5.04
C ASP A 49 20.33 12.86 4.92
N PRO A 50 20.28 13.71 5.96
CA PRO A 50 19.39 14.87 5.99
C PRO A 50 19.78 15.92 4.94
N GLY A 51 20.99 15.84 4.36
CA GLY A 51 21.46 16.76 3.32
C GLY A 51 21.10 16.35 1.89
N ARG A 52 20.52 15.16 1.66
CA ARG A 52 20.21 14.66 0.32
C ARG A 52 18.71 14.54 0.10
N SER A 53 18.17 15.35 -0.81
CA SER A 53 16.80 15.23 -1.33
C SER A 53 16.85 14.74 -2.79
N PHE A 54 15.95 13.81 -3.11
CA PHE A 54 15.77 13.25 -4.45
C PHE A 54 14.59 13.87 -5.17
N PHE A 55 13.63 14.44 -4.43
CA PHE A 55 12.51 15.16 -5.02
C PHE A 55 12.14 16.38 -4.16
N PRO A 56 12.98 17.42 -4.17
CA PRO A 56 12.74 18.60 -3.34
C PRO A 56 11.42 19.30 -3.73
N PRO A 57 10.83 20.10 -2.81
CA PRO A 57 9.72 20.99 -3.13
C PRO A 57 10.05 21.90 -4.31
N SER A 58 9.07 22.20 -5.16
CA SER A 58 9.28 22.99 -6.37
C SER A 58 9.61 24.44 -5.99
N GLN A 59 10.77 24.94 -6.43
CA GLN A 59 11.19 26.32 -6.20
C GLN A 59 10.52 27.28 -7.20
N GLN A 60 9.26 27.63 -6.93
CA GLN A 60 8.45 28.73 -7.50
C GLN A 60 8.27 28.85 -9.04
N PRO A 61 7.03 29.16 -9.50
CA PRO A 61 5.80 29.24 -8.71
C PRO A 61 5.30 27.85 -8.30
N CYS A 62 4.64 27.79 -7.14
CA CYS A 62 4.05 26.56 -6.62
C CYS A 62 3.12 25.97 -7.71
N PRO A 63 3.25 24.68 -8.07
CA PRO A 63 2.51 24.11 -9.20
C PRO A 63 1.00 24.38 -9.14
N VAL A 64 0.40 24.43 -7.95
CA VAL A 64 -1.05 24.64 -7.78
C VAL A 64 -1.55 26.08 -7.92
N ASP A 65 -0.70 27.04 -8.25
CA ASP A 65 -1.16 28.42 -8.50
C ASP A 65 -1.89 28.57 -9.86
N VAL A 66 -2.02 27.50 -10.66
CA VAL A 66 -2.72 27.49 -11.97
C VAL A 66 -3.90 26.49 -11.97
N VAL A 67 -4.78 26.55 -10.96
CA VAL A 67 -6.08 25.86 -11.01
C VAL A 67 -7.05 26.70 -11.84
N ASN A 68 -6.86 26.73 -13.17
CA ASN A 68 -7.89 27.09 -14.16
C ASN A 68 -7.41 26.72 -15.56
N GLY A 69 -7.61 25.44 -15.93
CA GLY A 69 -7.69 25.02 -17.31
C GLY A 69 -6.37 24.60 -17.96
N HIS A 70 -6.31 23.31 -18.29
CA HIS A 70 -5.65 22.72 -19.47
C HIS A 70 -4.15 22.89 -19.72
N ASP A 71 -3.38 23.56 -18.88
CA ASP A 71 -1.92 23.51 -19.00
C ASP A 71 -1.32 22.56 -17.97
N SER A 72 -0.89 21.39 -18.46
CA SER A 72 0.00 20.45 -17.78
C SER A 72 1.13 21.23 -17.09
N HIS A 73 1.22 21.15 -15.77
CA HIS A 73 2.24 21.79 -14.94
C HIS A 73 3.64 21.58 -15.54
N PRO A 74 4.19 22.55 -16.29
CA PRO A 74 5.29 22.28 -17.21
C PRO A 74 6.61 21.95 -16.50
N HIS A 75 6.65 22.17 -15.18
CA HIS A 75 7.82 21.99 -14.32
C HIS A 75 7.57 21.06 -13.12
N LEU A 76 6.40 20.38 -13.05
CA LEU A 76 6.07 19.55 -11.87
C LEU A 76 7.08 18.42 -11.64
N CYS A 77 7.59 17.86 -12.75
CA CYS A 77 8.45 16.68 -12.75
C CYS A 77 9.93 17.00 -13.05
N ASP A 78 10.31 18.28 -13.17
CA ASP A 78 11.68 18.68 -13.54
C ASP A 78 12.73 18.14 -12.56
N ASP A 79 12.40 18.14 -11.27
CA ASP A 79 13.26 17.64 -10.19
C ASP A 79 13.01 16.17 -9.86
N PHE A 80 12.14 15.47 -10.59
CA PHE A 80 11.85 14.07 -10.30
C PHE A 80 13.05 13.18 -10.71
N PRO A 81 13.46 12.19 -9.90
CA PRO A 81 14.64 11.36 -10.13
C PRO A 81 14.39 10.32 -11.26
N SER A 82 14.19 10.80 -12.48
CA SER A 82 13.84 10.03 -13.67
C SER A 82 15.06 9.45 -14.39
N ASN A 83 16.27 9.90 -14.09
CA ASN A 83 17.49 9.36 -14.68
C ASN A 83 17.88 8.01 -14.02
N HIS A 84 17.58 6.92 -14.71
CA HIS A 84 17.84 5.57 -14.23
C HIS A 84 19.33 5.16 -14.27
N ASP A 85 20.21 5.96 -14.89
CA ASP A 85 21.66 5.74 -14.78
C ASP A 85 22.20 6.15 -13.39
N THR A 86 21.47 7.03 -12.69
CA THR A 86 21.87 7.60 -11.39
C THR A 86 20.93 7.27 -10.24
N HIS A 87 19.72 6.76 -10.53
CA HIS A 87 18.70 6.44 -9.54
C HIS A 87 18.03 5.09 -9.83
N PRO A 88 17.65 4.32 -8.79
CA PRO A 88 16.93 3.07 -8.98
C PRO A 88 15.61 3.27 -9.73
N ARG A 89 15.27 2.37 -10.64
CA ARG A 89 13.98 2.38 -11.34
C ARG A 89 12.89 1.78 -10.46
N VAL A 90 11.91 2.61 -10.11
CA VAL A 90 10.75 2.22 -9.30
C VAL A 90 9.52 2.00 -10.18
N HIS A 91 8.90 0.83 -10.08
CA HIS A 91 7.58 0.56 -10.65
C HIS A 91 6.52 0.63 -9.56
N VAL A 92 5.52 1.51 -9.70
CA VAL A 92 4.43 1.60 -8.73
C VAL A 92 3.29 0.66 -9.14
N VAL A 93 2.84 -0.18 -8.21
CA VAL A 93 1.63 -0.98 -8.37
C VAL A 93 0.55 -0.39 -7.49
N LEU A 94 -0.43 0.24 -8.12
CA LEU A 94 -1.57 0.85 -7.44
C LEU A 94 -2.73 -0.15 -7.39
N LYS A 95 -3.02 -0.68 -6.20
CA LYS A 95 -4.25 -1.44 -5.94
C LYS A 95 -5.40 -0.49 -5.66
N THR A 96 -6.47 -0.61 -6.43
CA THR A 96 -7.70 0.16 -6.26
C THR A 96 -8.93 -0.74 -6.37
N GLY A 97 -10.12 -0.18 -6.24
CA GLY A 97 -11.38 -0.86 -6.54
C GLY A 97 -12.27 0.00 -7.43
N ALA A 98 -13.25 -0.60 -8.08
CA ALA A 98 -14.16 0.06 -9.01
C ALA A 98 -14.88 1.28 -8.39
N SER A 99 -15.19 1.22 -7.09
CA SER A 99 -15.80 2.34 -6.35
C SER A 99 -14.82 3.46 -5.94
N GLU A 100 -13.53 3.34 -6.25
CA GLU A 100 -12.46 4.25 -5.84
C GLU A 100 -11.81 4.98 -7.02
N ARG A 101 -12.55 5.10 -8.13
CA ARG A 101 -12.13 5.82 -9.34
C ARG A 101 -11.63 7.23 -9.04
N ASP A 102 -12.39 8.03 -8.29
CA ASP A 102 -12.03 9.42 -7.96
C ASP A 102 -10.72 9.52 -7.15
N LYS A 103 -10.44 8.54 -6.28
CA LYS A 103 -9.18 8.48 -5.53
C LYS A 103 -8.01 8.17 -6.45
N THR A 104 -8.24 7.27 -7.40
CA THR A 104 -7.25 6.83 -8.40
C THR A 104 -6.90 7.99 -9.32
N GLU A 105 -7.90 8.71 -9.83
CA GLU A 105 -7.72 9.93 -10.63
C GLU A 105 -6.91 10.99 -9.88
N LEU A 106 -7.25 11.25 -8.61
CA LEU A 106 -6.49 12.17 -7.79
C LEU A 106 -5.03 11.75 -7.61
N LEU A 107 -4.76 10.46 -7.36
CA LEU A 107 -3.40 9.95 -7.23
C LEU A 107 -2.59 10.17 -8.51
N LEU A 108 -3.18 9.87 -9.68
CA LEU A 108 -2.56 10.07 -11.00
C LEU A 108 -2.26 11.55 -11.29
N GLN A 109 -3.15 12.45 -10.88
CA GLN A 109 -2.95 13.89 -11.03
C GLN A 109 -1.97 14.50 -10.01
N THR A 110 -1.63 13.76 -8.93
CA THR A 110 -0.80 14.26 -7.84
C THR A 110 0.44 13.41 -7.59
N LEU A 111 0.36 12.40 -6.71
CA LEU A 111 1.50 11.58 -6.28
C LEU A 111 2.14 10.81 -7.44
N LEU A 112 1.35 10.35 -8.40
CA LEU A 112 1.82 9.51 -9.51
C LEU A 112 2.05 10.29 -10.81
N ALA A 113 1.83 11.60 -10.82
CA ALA A 113 1.96 12.42 -12.02
C ALA A 113 3.36 12.35 -12.67
N CYS A 114 4.40 12.14 -11.86
CA CYS A 114 5.79 12.01 -12.30
C CYS A 114 6.33 10.57 -12.21
N ALA A 115 5.49 9.60 -11.81
CA ALA A 115 5.94 8.23 -11.63
C ALA A 115 6.42 7.64 -12.97
N PRO A 116 7.59 6.99 -13.02
CA PRO A 116 8.20 6.56 -14.28
C PRO A 116 7.47 5.33 -14.87
N ALA A 117 6.85 4.52 -14.02
CA ALA A 117 6.03 3.38 -14.40
C ALA A 117 4.93 3.14 -13.34
N VAL A 118 3.70 2.92 -13.81
CA VAL A 118 2.54 2.64 -12.96
C VAL A 118 1.72 1.51 -13.58
N THR A 119 1.49 0.45 -12.81
CA THR A 119 0.46 -0.57 -13.09
C THR A 119 -0.70 -0.36 -12.13
N ILE A 120 -1.91 -0.22 -12.66
CA ILE A 120 -3.13 -0.07 -11.86
C ILE A 120 -3.91 -1.38 -11.90
N VAL A 121 -4.12 -1.99 -10.74
CA VAL A 121 -4.87 -3.23 -10.57
C VAL A 121 -6.16 -2.96 -9.79
N SER A 122 -7.27 -3.49 -10.28
CA SER A 122 -8.61 -3.27 -9.75
C SER A 122 -9.43 -4.56 -9.79
N ASP A 123 -10.67 -4.47 -9.34
CA ASP A 123 -11.74 -5.47 -9.49
C ASP A 123 -12.71 -5.10 -10.63
N MET A 124 -12.32 -4.19 -11.52
CA MET A 124 -13.05 -3.90 -12.74
C MET A 124 -12.12 -3.18 -13.73
N GLN A 125 -12.30 -3.48 -15.02
CA GLN A 125 -11.57 -2.82 -16.09
C GLN A 125 -12.06 -1.38 -16.27
N ASP A 126 -11.13 -0.43 -16.40
CA ASP A 126 -11.42 0.99 -16.64
C ASP A 126 -10.25 1.67 -17.38
N GLU A 127 -10.44 2.94 -17.74
CA GLU A 127 -9.42 3.87 -18.20
C GLU A 127 -9.52 5.17 -17.40
N ILE A 128 -8.46 5.53 -16.68
CA ILE A 128 -8.42 6.69 -15.77
C ILE A 128 -7.18 7.51 -16.09
N GLU A 129 -7.34 8.80 -16.41
CA GLU A 129 -6.24 9.70 -16.79
C GLU A 129 -5.30 9.14 -17.89
N GLY A 130 -5.84 8.36 -18.83
CA GLY A 130 -5.07 7.71 -19.90
C GLY A 130 -4.29 6.48 -19.46
N HIS A 131 -4.46 6.01 -18.22
CA HIS A 131 -3.92 4.75 -17.72
C HIS A 131 -4.98 3.64 -17.82
N HIS A 132 -4.54 2.48 -18.32
CA HIS A 132 -5.35 1.27 -18.29
C HIS A 132 -5.43 0.72 -16.87
N VAL A 133 -6.66 0.46 -16.41
CA VAL A 133 -6.94 -0.20 -15.13
C VAL A 133 -7.25 -1.66 -15.41
N ILE A 134 -6.40 -2.55 -14.88
CA ILE A 134 -6.49 -3.99 -15.11
C ILE A 134 -7.49 -4.60 -14.12
N ASP A 135 -8.50 -5.29 -14.64
CA ASP A 135 -9.32 -6.18 -13.83
C ASP A 135 -8.52 -7.45 -13.51
N ILE A 136 -7.86 -7.46 -12.35
CA ILE A 136 -7.00 -8.57 -11.97
C ILE A 136 -7.81 -9.79 -11.52
N LEU A 137 -9.10 -9.61 -11.17
CA LEU A 137 -9.97 -10.71 -10.77
C LEU A 137 -10.47 -11.50 -11.99
N ALA A 138 -10.65 -10.84 -13.14
CA ALA A 138 -11.01 -11.47 -14.40
C ALA A 138 -9.95 -12.49 -14.89
N GLU A 139 -8.69 -12.33 -14.47
CA GLU A 139 -7.59 -13.24 -14.83
C GLU A 139 -7.49 -14.47 -13.93
N LEU A 140 -8.22 -14.50 -12.81
CA LEU A 140 -8.19 -15.63 -11.90
C LEU A 140 -8.99 -16.84 -12.45
N PRO A 141 -8.59 -18.07 -12.10
CA PRO A 141 -9.36 -19.26 -12.44
C PRO A 141 -10.81 -19.17 -11.96
N SER A 142 -11.76 -19.68 -12.75
CA SER A 142 -13.19 -19.66 -12.41
C SER A 142 -13.53 -20.42 -11.11
N SER A 143 -12.62 -21.27 -10.62
CA SER A 143 -12.72 -21.91 -9.30
C SER A 143 -12.81 -20.91 -8.15
N TYR A 144 -12.23 -19.70 -8.28
CA TYR A 144 -12.35 -18.63 -7.29
C TYR A 144 -13.81 -18.17 -7.07
N ALA A 145 -14.65 -18.25 -8.10
CA ALA A 145 -16.06 -17.87 -8.05
C ALA A 145 -16.96 -18.93 -7.40
N VAL A 146 -16.54 -20.20 -7.41
CA VAL A 146 -17.36 -21.33 -6.96
C VAL A 146 -17.60 -21.24 -5.45
N ASP A 147 -18.87 -21.24 -5.03
CA ASP A 147 -19.27 -21.16 -3.61
C ASP A 147 -18.66 -19.97 -2.86
N ASN A 148 -18.43 -18.85 -3.55
CA ASN A 148 -17.82 -17.64 -3.01
C ASN A 148 -18.84 -16.48 -3.00
N PRO A 149 -19.52 -16.21 -1.86
CA PRO A 149 -20.50 -15.13 -1.74
C PRO A 149 -19.94 -13.75 -2.13
N GLU A 150 -18.66 -13.51 -1.86
CA GLU A 150 -17.97 -12.25 -2.15
C GLU A 150 -17.89 -12.01 -3.66
N TRP A 151 -17.77 -13.07 -4.47
CA TRP A 151 -17.74 -13.00 -5.93
C TRP A 151 -19.02 -12.45 -6.54
N LYS A 152 -20.15 -12.58 -5.85
CA LYS A 152 -21.43 -11.97 -6.30
C LYS A 152 -21.35 -10.44 -6.34
N SER A 153 -20.55 -9.84 -5.46
CA SER A 153 -20.35 -8.38 -5.46
C SER A 153 -19.54 -7.95 -6.68
N TYR A 154 -18.55 -8.76 -7.08
CA TYR A 154 -17.75 -8.56 -8.29
C TYR A 154 -18.62 -8.65 -9.55
N GLU A 155 -19.44 -9.70 -9.68
CA GLU A 155 -20.37 -9.84 -10.81
C GLU A 155 -21.38 -8.69 -10.89
N ALA A 156 -21.88 -8.23 -9.73
CA ALA A 156 -22.85 -7.13 -9.69
C ALA A 156 -22.24 -5.79 -10.13
N GLN A 157 -20.99 -5.49 -9.75
CA GLN A 157 -20.31 -4.27 -10.20
C GLN A 157 -19.94 -4.32 -11.67
N GLU A 158 -19.52 -5.48 -12.20
CA GLU A 158 -19.29 -5.64 -13.64
C GLU A 158 -20.58 -5.38 -14.44
N GLU A 159 -21.72 -5.90 -13.95
CA GLU A 159 -23.01 -5.70 -14.61
C GLU A 159 -23.48 -4.24 -14.55
N ALA A 160 -23.27 -3.57 -13.40
CA ALA A 160 -23.51 -2.14 -13.27
C ALA A 160 -22.64 -1.34 -14.26
N GLY A 161 -21.35 -1.67 -14.35
CA GLY A 161 -20.40 -1.04 -15.28
C GLY A 161 -20.82 -1.17 -16.74
N LYS A 162 -21.27 -2.36 -17.18
CA LYS A 162 -21.78 -2.59 -18.55
C LYS A 162 -22.99 -1.72 -18.89
N HIS A 163 -23.79 -1.36 -17.90
CA HIS A 163 -24.98 -0.51 -18.06
C HIS A 163 -24.70 0.97 -17.81
N GLY A 164 -23.46 1.36 -17.49
CA GLY A 164 -23.11 2.73 -17.14
C GLY A 164 -23.77 3.18 -15.83
N GLU A 165 -24.10 2.25 -14.94
CA GLU A 165 -24.70 2.54 -13.64
C GLU A 165 -23.61 2.92 -12.62
N PRO A 166 -23.92 3.78 -11.65
CA PRO A 166 -22.97 4.14 -10.60
C PRO A 166 -22.54 2.92 -9.78
N ILE A 167 -21.22 2.74 -9.62
CA ILE A 167 -20.66 1.68 -8.78
C ILE A 167 -20.50 2.23 -7.36
N HIS A 168 -21.27 1.66 -6.44
CA HIS A 168 -21.25 2.08 -5.04
C HIS A 168 -20.29 1.23 -4.20
N LYS A 169 -19.63 1.86 -3.23
CA LYS A 169 -18.78 1.16 -2.26
C LYS A 169 -19.62 0.18 -1.44
N SER A 170 -19.35 -1.12 -1.61
CA SER A 170 -19.92 -2.17 -0.76
C SER A 170 -19.22 -2.16 0.61
N PRO A 171 -19.94 -2.32 1.74
CA PRO A 171 -19.33 -2.52 3.06
C PRO A 171 -18.36 -3.72 3.09
N ASP A 172 -18.59 -4.69 2.21
CA ASP A 172 -17.82 -5.92 2.08
C ASP A 172 -16.88 -5.89 0.85
N GLY A 173 -16.77 -4.76 0.14
CA GLY A 173 -15.94 -4.64 -1.06
C GLY A 173 -14.46 -4.94 -0.80
N TRP A 174 -13.98 -4.64 0.40
CA TRP A 174 -12.61 -4.99 0.83
C TRP A 174 -12.36 -6.49 0.90
N LEU A 175 -13.40 -7.34 0.95
CA LEU A 175 -13.22 -8.78 0.91
C LEU A 175 -12.74 -9.27 -0.45
N LEU A 176 -13.04 -8.55 -1.54
CA LEU A 176 -12.51 -8.86 -2.87
C LEU A 176 -11.02 -8.52 -2.98
N ASP A 177 -10.55 -7.52 -2.23
CA ASP A 177 -9.15 -7.10 -2.27
C ASP A 177 -8.18 -8.22 -1.89
N ARG A 178 -8.60 -9.18 -1.05
CA ARG A 178 -7.73 -10.31 -0.69
C ARG A 178 -7.27 -11.11 -1.91
N PHE A 179 -8.06 -11.12 -2.98
CA PHE A 179 -7.77 -11.85 -4.21
C PHE A 179 -6.82 -11.11 -5.16
N LYS A 180 -6.58 -9.81 -4.94
CA LYS A 180 -5.73 -8.99 -5.81
C LYS A 180 -4.23 -9.15 -5.52
N PHE A 181 -3.85 -9.52 -4.29
CA PHE A 181 -2.45 -9.44 -3.82
C PHE A 181 -1.46 -10.38 -4.50
N LEU A 182 -1.83 -11.64 -4.74
CA LEU A 182 -0.96 -12.56 -5.49
C LEU A 182 -0.89 -12.19 -6.98
N PRO A 183 -2.02 -12.06 -7.69
CA PRO A 183 -1.95 -11.84 -9.13
C PRO A 183 -1.41 -10.45 -9.48
N MET A 184 -1.52 -9.43 -8.62
CA MET A 184 -0.87 -8.12 -8.90
C MET A 184 0.67 -8.21 -8.92
N VAL A 185 1.26 -9.10 -8.10
CA VAL A 185 2.71 -9.34 -8.08
C VAL A 185 3.13 -10.10 -9.33
N GLU A 186 2.34 -11.11 -9.73
CA GLU A 186 2.55 -11.84 -10.99
C GLU A 186 2.44 -10.88 -12.19
N LYS A 187 1.38 -10.07 -12.24
CA LYS A 187 1.10 -9.14 -13.34
C LYS A 187 2.19 -8.10 -13.53
N VAL A 188 2.65 -7.45 -12.45
CA VAL A 188 3.68 -6.41 -12.59
C VAL A 188 5.00 -7.00 -13.08
N TYR A 189 5.32 -8.24 -12.69
CA TYR A 189 6.52 -8.92 -13.19
C TYR A 189 6.39 -9.28 -14.67
N GLU A 190 5.22 -9.71 -15.13
CA GLU A 190 4.96 -9.94 -16.56
C GLU A 190 5.13 -8.66 -17.39
N LEU A 191 4.68 -7.51 -16.86
CA LEU A 191 4.70 -6.22 -17.57
C LEU A 191 6.07 -5.55 -17.53
N ASP A 192 6.79 -5.65 -16.41
CA ASP A 192 8.08 -4.98 -16.22
C ASP A 192 9.01 -5.81 -15.32
N PRO A 193 9.62 -6.90 -15.83
CA PRO A 193 10.45 -7.81 -15.03
C PRO A 193 11.82 -7.24 -14.63
N HIS A 194 12.16 -6.03 -15.07
CA HIS A 194 13.50 -5.45 -14.92
C HIS A 194 13.54 -4.27 -13.95
N ALA A 195 12.45 -3.99 -13.21
CA ALA A 195 12.45 -2.86 -12.28
C ALA A 195 13.38 -3.16 -11.10
N ASP A 196 14.11 -2.15 -10.61
CA ASP A 196 14.96 -2.32 -9.44
C ASP A 196 14.12 -2.47 -8.17
N TRP A 197 12.99 -1.77 -8.13
CA TRP A 197 12.05 -1.79 -7.01
C TRP A 197 10.61 -1.76 -7.50
N TYR A 198 9.77 -2.54 -6.83
CA TYR A 198 8.32 -2.50 -6.99
C TYR A 198 7.71 -1.97 -5.70
N PHE A 199 7.01 -0.83 -5.80
CA PHE A 199 6.30 -0.22 -4.69
C PHE A 199 4.81 -0.49 -4.83
N PHE A 200 4.27 -1.31 -3.93
CA PHE A 200 2.85 -1.65 -3.89
C PHE A 200 2.15 -0.70 -2.92
N THR A 201 1.09 -0.04 -3.39
CA THR A 201 0.33 0.96 -2.64
C THR A 201 -1.17 0.86 -2.92
N GLU A 202 -2.00 1.53 -2.13
CA GLU A 202 -3.46 1.54 -2.28
C GLU A 202 -4.01 2.95 -2.55
N ALA A 203 -5.25 3.04 -3.02
CA ALA A 203 -5.88 4.29 -3.44
C ALA A 203 -6.07 5.33 -2.31
N ASP A 204 -5.94 4.94 -1.05
CA ASP A 204 -6.01 5.84 0.12
C ASP A 204 -4.70 5.89 0.93
N VAL A 205 -3.59 5.53 0.30
CA VAL A 205 -2.25 5.67 0.84
C VAL A 205 -1.59 6.92 0.28
N TYR A 206 -1.22 7.85 1.16
CA TYR A 206 -0.34 8.97 0.82
C TYR A 206 1.10 8.53 1.00
N PHE A 207 1.99 8.87 0.07
CA PHE A 207 3.41 8.60 0.25
C PHE A 207 4.31 9.73 -0.28
N VAL A 208 5.50 9.83 0.30
CA VAL A 208 6.50 10.87 0.00
C VAL A 208 7.61 10.26 -0.85
N TRP A 209 7.70 10.67 -2.12
CA TRP A 209 8.71 10.17 -3.06
C TRP A 209 10.13 10.41 -2.60
N ASP A 210 10.41 11.57 -2.02
CA ASP A 210 11.73 11.90 -1.48
C ASP A 210 12.18 10.88 -0.44
N THR A 211 11.33 10.57 0.54
CA THR A 211 11.61 9.54 1.55
C THR A 211 11.78 8.16 0.93
N LEU A 212 10.95 7.80 -0.07
CA LEU A 212 11.08 6.52 -0.77
C LEU A 212 12.45 6.38 -1.45
N TYR A 213 12.88 7.38 -2.22
CA TYR A 213 14.19 7.33 -2.89
C TYR A 213 15.36 7.35 -1.90
N ARG A 214 15.27 8.14 -0.82
CA ARG A 214 16.26 8.12 0.25
C ARG A 214 16.35 6.74 0.94
N LEU A 215 15.25 5.98 0.99
CA LEU A 215 15.24 4.58 1.47
C LEU A 215 15.89 3.62 0.49
N ILE A 216 15.51 3.63 -0.79
CA ILE A 216 16.01 2.62 -1.74
C ILE A 216 17.41 2.92 -2.27
N ASP A 217 17.90 4.16 -2.26
CA ASP A 217 19.23 4.54 -2.76
C ASP A 217 20.39 3.97 -1.92
N GLN A 218 20.14 3.64 -0.65
CA GLN A 218 21.14 3.01 0.22
C GLN A 218 21.06 1.47 0.23
N LEU A 219 20.12 0.87 -0.49
CA LEU A 219 19.90 -0.57 -0.55
C LEU A 219 20.30 -1.12 -1.92
N ASP A 220 20.87 -2.32 -1.95
CA ASP A 220 21.20 -2.99 -3.21
C ASP A 220 19.99 -3.79 -3.73
N ALA A 221 19.34 -3.32 -4.79
CA ALA A 221 18.19 -4.01 -5.42
C ALA A 221 18.48 -5.45 -5.90
N ARG A 222 19.76 -5.85 -5.92
CA ARG A 222 20.21 -7.22 -6.23
C ARG A 222 20.06 -8.18 -5.04
N GLU A 223 19.78 -7.67 -3.85
CA GLU A 223 19.46 -8.46 -2.67
C GLU A 223 17.95 -8.69 -2.56
N ARG A 224 17.53 -9.70 -1.79
CA ARG A 224 16.12 -10.04 -1.63
C ARG A 224 15.46 -9.23 -0.52
N TYR A 225 14.85 -8.12 -0.90
CA TYR A 225 14.11 -7.26 0.02
C TYR A 225 12.59 -7.46 -0.06
N TYR A 226 11.98 -7.63 1.12
CA TYR A 226 10.55 -7.43 1.36
C TYR A 226 10.41 -6.46 2.53
N ILE A 227 10.00 -5.21 2.28
CA ILE A 227 10.05 -4.11 3.26
C ILE A 227 8.66 -3.49 3.42
N GLY A 228 8.25 -3.18 4.65
CA GLY A 228 6.94 -2.58 4.93
C GLY A 228 6.69 -2.39 6.43
N VAL A 229 5.45 -2.07 6.81
CA VAL A 229 5.05 -2.10 8.22
C VAL A 229 4.66 -3.53 8.61
N ALA A 230 5.49 -4.15 9.45
CA ALA A 230 5.32 -5.55 9.82
C ALA A 230 4.16 -5.72 10.80
N THR A 231 3.10 -6.38 10.35
CA THR A 231 1.87 -6.64 11.12
C THR A 231 1.79 -8.11 11.52
N PRO A 232 1.44 -8.44 12.78
CA PRO A 232 1.30 -9.82 13.23
C PRO A 232 0.23 -10.60 12.45
N GLY A 233 0.64 -11.71 11.83
CA GLY A 233 -0.21 -12.67 11.14
C GLY A 233 -0.49 -13.94 11.95
N ALA A 234 -1.05 -14.95 11.28
CA ALA A 234 -1.25 -16.28 11.87
C ALA A 234 0.09 -17.02 12.05
N ASN A 235 0.13 -18.04 12.93
CA ASN A 235 1.27 -18.95 13.08
C ASN A 235 2.62 -18.26 13.30
N HIS A 236 2.65 -17.18 14.09
CA HIS A 236 3.87 -16.43 14.39
C HIS A 236 4.57 -15.88 13.13
N THR A 237 3.79 -15.46 12.14
CA THR A 237 4.27 -14.78 10.95
C THR A 237 4.02 -13.28 11.03
N PHE A 238 4.77 -12.51 10.24
CA PHE A 238 4.50 -11.09 10.01
C PHE A 238 4.26 -10.88 8.51
N PHE A 239 3.43 -9.90 8.19
CA PHE A 239 3.17 -9.47 6.82
C PHE A 239 3.29 -7.96 6.71
N GLY A 240 3.67 -7.47 5.52
CA GLY A 240 3.60 -6.04 5.21
C GLY A 240 2.15 -5.63 5.01
N TYR A 241 1.64 -4.74 5.85
CA TYR A 241 0.26 -4.25 5.74
C TYR A 241 0.06 -3.50 4.42
N GLY A 242 -0.91 -3.91 3.60
CA GLY A 242 -1.20 -3.27 2.31
C GLY A 242 -1.46 -1.76 2.43
N GLY A 243 -2.20 -1.34 3.46
CA GLY A 243 -2.47 0.08 3.74
C GLY A 243 -1.25 0.90 4.17
N GLY A 244 -0.12 0.28 4.51
CA GLY A 244 1.15 1.01 4.67
C GLY A 244 1.91 1.19 3.37
N GLY A 245 1.55 0.44 2.33
CA GLY A 245 2.43 0.15 1.22
C GLY A 245 3.60 -0.76 1.60
N PHE A 246 4.17 -1.43 0.60
CA PHE A 246 5.34 -2.29 0.79
C PHE A 246 6.21 -2.33 -0.47
N LEU A 247 7.48 -2.67 -0.29
CA LEU A 247 8.47 -2.78 -1.34
C LEU A 247 8.91 -4.23 -1.52
N LEU A 248 9.05 -4.62 -2.78
CA LEU A 248 9.82 -5.78 -3.18
C LEU A 248 10.95 -5.31 -4.10
N SER A 249 12.18 -5.74 -3.82
CA SER A 249 13.30 -5.55 -4.76
C SER A 249 13.08 -6.34 -6.05
N GLY A 250 13.71 -5.90 -7.14
CA GLY A 250 13.75 -6.59 -8.43
C GLY A 250 14.10 -8.07 -8.30
N THR A 251 15.17 -8.36 -7.55
CA THR A 251 15.64 -9.73 -7.32
C THR A 251 14.65 -10.57 -6.53
N MET A 252 13.97 -9.98 -5.54
CA MET A 252 12.93 -10.67 -4.79
C MET A 252 11.77 -11.11 -5.68
N ILE A 253 11.24 -10.23 -6.53
CA ILE A 253 10.16 -10.60 -7.46
C ILE A 253 10.66 -11.60 -8.51
N HIS A 254 11.83 -11.37 -9.09
CA HIS A 254 12.43 -12.29 -10.06
C HIS A 254 12.56 -13.69 -9.46
N ASP A 255 13.21 -13.85 -8.31
CA ASP A 255 13.39 -15.15 -7.66
C ASP A 255 12.07 -15.80 -7.26
N LEU A 256 11.07 -14.98 -6.93
CA LEU A 256 9.73 -15.46 -6.67
C LEU A 256 9.07 -16.05 -7.93
N LEU A 257 9.35 -15.58 -9.15
CA LEU A 257 8.52 -15.84 -10.34
C LEU A 257 9.23 -16.42 -11.60
N HIS A 258 10.52 -16.17 -11.82
CA HIS A 258 11.19 -16.35 -13.13
C HIS A 258 11.10 -17.74 -13.78
N ASP A 259 11.07 -18.82 -12.99
CA ASP A 259 11.09 -20.20 -13.49
C ASP A 259 9.78 -20.97 -13.18
N ARG A 260 8.67 -20.25 -12.96
CA ARG A 260 7.39 -20.89 -12.64
C ARG A 260 6.65 -21.40 -13.87
N THR A 261 6.25 -22.67 -13.81
CA THR A 261 5.32 -23.28 -14.77
C THR A 261 3.86 -23.14 -14.34
N GLU A 262 3.60 -22.84 -13.07
CA GLU A 262 2.27 -22.67 -12.49
C GLU A 262 2.21 -21.34 -11.75
N SER A 263 1.10 -20.60 -11.95
CA SER A 263 0.83 -19.35 -11.23
C SER A 263 0.73 -19.57 -9.73
N LEU A 264 1.26 -18.63 -8.95
CA LEU A 264 1.10 -18.57 -7.50
C LEU A 264 -0.37 -18.47 -7.10
N SER A 265 -1.17 -17.72 -7.86
CA SER A 265 -2.61 -17.62 -7.64
C SER A 265 -3.31 -18.97 -7.81
N ILE A 266 -2.85 -19.83 -8.73
CA ILE A 266 -3.35 -21.22 -8.84
C ILE A 266 -2.84 -22.08 -7.67
N LYS A 267 -1.53 -22.11 -7.45
CA LYS A 267 -0.89 -22.95 -6.44
C LYS A 267 -1.41 -22.69 -5.03
N TYR A 268 -1.73 -21.43 -4.72
CA TYR A 268 -2.17 -20.97 -3.40
C TYR A 268 -3.65 -20.57 -3.33
N GLU A 269 -4.47 -20.94 -4.34
CA GLU A 269 -5.89 -20.57 -4.40
C GLU A 269 -6.63 -20.85 -3.08
N LYS A 270 -6.48 -22.06 -2.53
CA LYS A 270 -7.16 -22.44 -1.29
C LYS A 270 -6.83 -21.50 -0.14
N MET A 271 -5.58 -21.05 -0.04
CA MET A 271 -5.17 -20.12 1.00
C MET A 271 -5.75 -18.73 0.76
N ALA A 272 -5.73 -18.24 -0.48
CA ALA A 272 -6.32 -16.95 -0.83
C ALA A 272 -7.84 -16.91 -0.56
N ARG A 273 -8.54 -18.02 -0.81
CA ARG A 273 -9.98 -18.18 -0.58
C ARG A 273 -10.37 -18.30 0.89
N ASP A 274 -9.66 -19.15 1.63
CA ASP A 274 -9.98 -19.40 3.04
C ASP A 274 -9.43 -18.29 3.97
N GLY A 275 -8.45 -17.52 3.50
CA GLY A 275 -7.80 -16.44 4.23
C GLY A 275 -8.68 -15.21 4.39
N CYS A 276 -8.44 -14.45 5.46
CA CYS A 276 -9.09 -13.15 5.66
C CYS A 276 -8.49 -12.04 4.78
N CYS A 277 -7.21 -12.19 4.43
CA CYS A 277 -6.34 -11.06 4.16
C CYS A 277 -5.32 -11.45 3.08
N GLY A 278 -5.28 -10.70 1.99
CA GLY A 278 -4.43 -11.01 0.83
C GLY A 278 -2.96 -10.70 1.06
N ASP A 279 -2.66 -9.63 1.81
CA ASP A 279 -1.31 -9.26 2.24
C ASP A 279 -0.66 -10.33 3.14
N ALA A 280 -1.41 -10.90 4.08
CA ALA A 280 -0.96 -12.03 4.88
C ALA A 280 -0.71 -13.29 4.05
N THR A 281 -1.55 -13.52 3.02
CA THR A 281 -1.36 -14.63 2.07
C THR A 281 -0.09 -14.43 1.26
N LEU A 282 0.14 -13.22 0.72
CA LEU A 282 1.34 -12.87 -0.02
C LEU A 282 2.61 -13.06 0.82
N ALA A 283 2.63 -12.57 2.06
CA ALA A 283 3.76 -12.74 2.95
C ALA A 283 4.07 -14.22 3.25
N TYR A 284 3.03 -15.04 3.42
CA TYR A 284 3.20 -16.49 3.56
C TYR A 284 3.83 -17.09 2.31
N VAL A 285 3.32 -16.75 1.12
CA VAL A 285 3.84 -17.26 -0.16
C VAL A 285 5.29 -16.85 -0.36
N ILE A 286 5.64 -15.57 -0.17
CA ILE A 286 7.03 -15.08 -0.22
C ILE A 286 7.93 -15.93 0.68
N ARG A 287 7.53 -16.12 1.94
CA ARG A 287 8.32 -16.91 2.89
C ARG A 287 8.44 -18.38 2.49
N GLN A 288 7.38 -19.02 2.02
CA GLN A 288 7.43 -20.43 1.63
C GLN A 288 8.30 -20.65 0.39
N GLU A 289 8.23 -19.73 -0.57
CA GLU A 289 8.91 -19.88 -1.86
C GLU A 289 10.38 -19.43 -1.80
N THR A 290 10.73 -18.51 -0.91
CA THR A 290 12.08 -17.90 -0.91
C THR A 290 12.78 -17.90 0.45
N GLY A 291 12.06 -18.19 1.54
CA GLY A 291 12.56 -18.08 2.90
C GLY A 291 12.61 -16.64 3.46
N VAL A 292 12.36 -15.62 2.63
CA VAL A 292 12.42 -14.21 3.03
C VAL A 292 11.24 -13.86 3.94
N VAL A 293 11.51 -13.02 4.95
CA VAL A 293 10.51 -12.45 5.85
C VAL A 293 10.47 -10.94 5.70
N ILE A 294 9.37 -10.32 6.10
CA ILE A 294 9.21 -8.86 6.05
C ILE A 294 10.24 -8.19 6.96
N GLN A 295 10.92 -7.18 6.42
CA GLN A 295 11.75 -6.25 7.15
C GLN A 295 10.90 -5.05 7.56
N ASN A 296 10.83 -4.80 8.86
CA ASN A 296 9.99 -3.76 9.42
C ASN A 296 10.63 -2.38 9.24
N ALA A 297 9.89 -1.48 8.58
CA ALA A 297 10.27 -0.10 8.33
C ALA A 297 9.40 0.92 9.11
N TYR A 298 8.64 0.47 10.11
CA TYR A 298 7.93 1.36 11.03
C TYR A 298 8.92 2.20 11.86
N PRO A 299 8.69 3.51 12.08
CA PRO A 299 7.49 4.28 11.70
C PRO A 299 7.58 5.02 10.37
N THR A 300 8.70 4.89 9.63
CA THR A 300 8.86 5.53 8.31
C THR A 300 7.76 5.06 7.35
N ILE A 301 7.56 3.75 7.23
CA ILE A 301 6.32 3.20 6.68
C ILE A 301 5.37 3.00 7.86
N SER A 302 4.36 3.87 7.99
CA SER A 302 3.50 3.87 9.18
C SER A 302 2.28 2.97 9.03
N GLY A 303 1.55 3.09 7.92
CA GLY A 303 0.23 2.47 7.78
C GLY A 303 -0.85 3.03 8.71
N GLU A 304 -0.54 4.06 9.49
CA GLU A 304 -1.50 4.78 10.35
C GLU A 304 -2.09 5.99 9.61
N ALA A 305 -3.25 6.45 10.08
CA ALA A 305 -3.80 7.74 9.66
C ALA A 305 -3.00 8.88 10.30
N LEU A 306 -2.93 10.03 9.62
CA LEU A 306 -2.18 11.21 10.09
C LEU A 306 -2.46 11.58 11.55
N TYR A 307 -3.74 11.60 11.95
CA TYR A 307 -4.15 11.93 13.33
C TYR A 307 -3.82 10.85 14.37
N GLY A 308 -3.49 9.63 13.93
CA GLY A 308 -3.14 8.51 14.77
C GLY A 308 -1.64 8.33 14.99
N LEU A 309 -0.80 9.07 14.25
CA LEU A 309 0.65 8.92 14.29
C LEU A 309 1.19 9.08 15.70
N GLY A 310 1.81 8.01 16.21
CA GLY A 310 2.57 8.05 17.45
C GLY A 310 3.87 8.82 17.27
N VAL A 311 3.97 10.02 17.86
CA VAL A 311 5.21 10.80 17.91
C VAL A 311 5.84 10.71 19.29
N SER A 312 7.12 10.34 19.34
CA SER A 312 7.95 10.20 20.54
C SER A 312 9.30 10.90 20.34
N LYS A 313 10.10 11.00 21.41
CA LYS A 313 11.44 11.58 21.35
C LYS A 313 12.39 10.78 20.44
N GLU A 314 12.10 9.50 20.26
CA GLU A 314 12.90 8.55 19.48
C GLU A 314 12.54 8.55 18.00
N ASN A 315 11.32 8.99 17.63
CA ASN A 315 10.86 8.91 16.24
C ASN A 315 10.46 10.25 15.60
N TRP A 316 10.42 11.37 16.34
CA TRP A 316 10.00 12.67 15.77
C TRP A 316 10.89 13.16 14.64
N CYS A 317 12.16 12.75 14.61
CA CYS A 317 13.12 13.08 13.57
C CYS A 317 13.18 12.03 12.45
N LEU A 318 12.45 10.92 12.60
CA LEU A 318 12.40 9.90 11.57
C LEU A 318 11.52 10.38 10.40
N PRO A 319 11.98 10.21 9.17
CA PRO A 319 11.28 10.65 7.98
C PRO A 319 10.07 9.74 7.75
N LEU A 320 8.95 10.34 7.38
CA LEU A 320 7.71 9.66 7.04
C LEU A 320 7.71 9.34 5.54
N LEU A 321 7.44 8.07 5.21
CA LEU A 321 7.25 7.59 3.85
C LEU A 321 5.77 7.50 3.51
N SER A 322 4.95 6.86 4.35
CA SER A 322 3.55 6.60 4.01
C SER A 322 2.55 6.75 5.16
N LEU A 323 1.33 7.15 4.79
CA LEU A 323 0.15 7.27 5.64
C LEU A 323 -1.02 6.53 5.00
N HIS A 324 -1.90 5.98 5.83
CA HIS A 324 -3.07 5.24 5.38
C HIS A 324 -4.38 5.98 5.69
N ARG A 325 -5.47 5.56 5.03
CA ARG A 325 -6.83 6.10 5.22
C ARG A 325 -6.89 7.61 4.98
N VAL A 326 -6.10 8.08 4.02
CA VAL A 326 -6.05 9.49 3.65
C VAL A 326 -7.24 9.79 2.75
N SER A 327 -8.09 10.73 3.17
CA SER A 327 -9.21 11.16 2.34
C SER A 327 -8.70 11.95 1.11
N PRO A 328 -9.47 12.02 0.01
CA PRO A 328 -9.09 12.83 -1.15
C PRO A 328 -8.75 14.28 -0.80
N ASP A 329 -9.53 14.91 0.08
CA ASP A 329 -9.28 16.29 0.52
C ASP A 329 -7.96 16.43 1.28
N LEU A 330 -7.63 15.46 2.15
CA LEU A 330 -6.40 15.48 2.91
C LEU A 330 -5.19 15.17 2.01
N MET A 331 -5.33 14.25 1.06
CA MET A 331 -4.30 13.92 0.08
C MET A 331 -3.92 15.15 -0.75
N GLN A 332 -4.89 15.90 -1.25
CA GLN A 332 -4.64 17.17 -1.95
C GLN A 332 -3.92 18.19 -1.07
N GLN A 333 -4.32 18.33 0.20
CA GLN A 333 -3.69 19.26 1.14
C GLN A 333 -2.25 18.87 1.45
N LEU A 334 -1.99 17.58 1.69
CA LEU A 334 -0.65 17.05 1.95
C LEU A 334 0.25 17.22 0.73
N TRP A 335 -0.24 16.89 -0.47
CA TRP A 335 0.53 17.04 -1.71
C TRP A 335 0.88 18.50 -1.98
N ARG A 336 -0.08 19.42 -1.82
CA ARG A 336 0.16 20.86 -1.92
C ARG A 336 1.21 21.34 -0.93
N TRP A 337 1.10 20.90 0.33
CA TRP A 337 2.07 21.22 1.35
C TRP A 337 3.45 20.66 1.01
N GLU A 338 3.56 19.40 0.58
CA GLU A 338 4.83 18.77 0.23
C GLU A 338 5.52 19.49 -0.93
N ARG A 339 4.78 19.82 -2.00
CA ARG A 339 5.35 20.46 -3.19
C ARG A 339 5.67 21.93 -3.00
N CYS A 340 5.08 22.62 -2.02
CA CYS A 340 5.18 24.08 -1.88
C CYS A 340 5.71 24.57 -0.53
N ARG A 341 6.06 23.66 0.39
CA ARG A 341 6.73 24.04 1.64
C ARG A 341 8.10 24.66 1.35
N PRO A 342 8.58 25.59 2.20
CA PRO A 342 9.97 26.02 2.17
C PRO A 342 10.93 24.82 2.22
N TYR A 343 11.99 24.90 1.42
CA TYR A 343 13.06 23.91 1.38
C TYR A 343 14.38 24.61 1.67
N ASP A 344 14.95 24.30 2.83
CA ASP A 344 16.28 24.74 3.21
C ASP A 344 17.23 23.56 3.06
N GLU A 345 18.29 23.72 2.28
CA GLU A 345 19.33 22.69 2.06
C GLU A 345 20.22 22.48 3.29
N VAL A 346 20.10 23.33 4.31
CA VAL A 346 20.85 23.20 5.55
C VAL A 346 20.15 22.17 6.43
N PRO A 347 20.77 21.01 6.72
CA PRO A 347 20.21 20.06 7.68
C PRO A 347 19.98 20.80 9.00
N THR A 348 18.75 20.75 9.52
CA THR A 348 18.52 21.11 10.92
C THR A 348 19.20 20.04 11.76
N ASP A 349 20.47 20.26 12.10
CA ASP A 349 21.19 19.41 13.03
C ASP A 349 20.49 19.52 14.40
N PRO A 350 19.85 18.44 14.89
CA PRO A 350 19.16 18.47 16.17
C PRO A 350 20.13 18.69 17.36
N HIS A 351 21.45 18.67 17.14
CA HIS A 351 22.48 18.88 18.15
C HIS A 351 23.08 20.30 18.19
N VAL A 352 22.69 21.21 17.30
CA VAL A 352 23.26 22.58 17.25
C VAL A 352 22.75 23.50 18.36
N HIS A 353 21.80 23.05 19.20
CA HIS A 353 21.28 23.85 20.31
C HIS A 353 21.75 23.43 21.71
N ASP A 354 22.70 22.50 21.83
CA ASP A 354 23.29 22.07 23.12
C ASP A 354 24.74 22.56 23.33
N THR A 355 25.02 23.83 23.04
CA THR A 355 26.29 24.50 23.46
C THR A 355 26.06 25.85 24.09
#